data_AF-A0A9E3X3R9-F1
#
_entry.id   AF-A0A9E3X3R9-F1
#
_cell.length_a   1.000
_cell.length_b   1.000
_cell.length_c   1.000
_cell.angle_alpha   90.00
_cell.angle_beta   90.00
_cell.angle_gamma   90.00
#
_symmetry.space_group_name_H-M   'P 1'
#
loop_
_entity.id
_entity.type
_entity.pdbx_description
1 polymer ?
#
loop_
_entity_poly.entity_id
_entity_poly.type
_entity_poly.pdbx_seq_one_letter_code
_entity_poly.pdbx_strand_id
1 'polypeptide(L)'
;RCVLIAGNALYTAETVEIYREALTPFSHLYHFTLDADLATVVERVRQRGDLTAHPPAWLSDWLTHIRGHYAGWTHVIDTTNLSVEEILNAIYAQLLDLNHLSIAG
;
A
#
# COMPACT_ATOMS: atom_id res chain seq x y z
N ARG A 1 -7.44 3.03 -18.82
CA ARG A 1 -6.44 4.01 -18.34
C ARG A 1 -6.31 3.78 -16.84
N CYS A 2 -5.16 3.33 -16.35
CA CYS A 2 -4.92 3.07 -14.93
C CYS A 2 -4.09 4.24 -14.37
N VAL A 3 -4.50 4.78 -13.22
CA VAL A 3 -3.75 5.80 -12.49
C VAL A 3 -3.22 5.14 -11.22
N LEU A 4 -1.91 5.01 -11.10
CA LEU A 4 -1.25 4.51 -9.90
C LEU A 4 -0.82 5.73 -9.06
N ILE A 5 -1.38 5.84 -7.86
CA ILE A 5 -0.99 6.85 -6.88
C ILE A 5 -0.28 6.10 -5.76
N ALA A 6 1.00 6.43 -5.53
CA ALA A 6 1.81 5.83 -4.48
C ALA A 6 2.30 6.91 -3.53
N GLY A 7 2.27 6.64 -2.22
CA GLY A 7 2.84 7.55 -1.24
C GLY A 7 2.62 7.08 0.19
N ASN A 8 3.65 7.29 1.03
CA ASN A 8 3.61 6.97 2.46
C ASN A 8 2.63 7.83 3.26
N ALA A 9 1.94 8.78 2.63
CA ALA A 9 0.89 9.61 3.24
C ALA A 9 -0.52 9.02 3.07
N LEU A 10 -0.69 7.99 2.23
CA LEU A 10 -2.00 7.40 1.89
C LEU A 10 -2.29 6.17 2.74
N TYR A 11 -2.29 6.33 4.07
CA TYR A 11 -2.47 5.21 5.01
C TYR A 11 -3.68 5.36 5.93
N THR A 12 -4.49 6.41 5.76
CA THR A 12 -5.77 6.59 6.48
C THR A 12 -6.94 6.61 5.50
N ALA A 13 -8.09 6.07 5.93
CA ALA A 13 -9.31 6.03 5.12
C ALA A 13 -9.74 7.44 4.69
N GLU A 14 -9.68 8.42 5.60
CA GLU A 14 -10.02 9.82 5.35
C GLU A 14 -9.18 10.43 4.22
N THR A 15 -7.88 10.14 4.17
CA THR A 15 -7.01 10.66 3.11
C THR A 15 -7.34 10.04 1.76
N VAL A 16 -7.62 8.73 1.73
CA VAL A 16 -7.99 8.00 0.51
C VAL A 16 -9.36 8.44 0.00
N GLU A 17 -10.28 8.78 0.90
CA GLU A 17 -11.63 9.22 0.56
C GLU A 17 -11.65 10.48 -0.31
N ILE A 18 -10.73 11.42 -0.08
CA ILE A 18 -10.55 12.61 -0.90
C ILE A 18 -10.26 12.22 -2.37
N TYR A 19 -9.42 11.22 -2.59
CA TYR A 19 -9.13 10.72 -3.94
C TYR A 19 -10.30 9.91 -4.50
N ARG A 20 -11.00 9.14 -3.66
CA ARG A 20 -12.18 8.38 -4.06
C ARG A 20 -13.26 9.31 -4.61
N GLU A 21 -13.61 10.37 -3.91
CA GLU A 21 -14.60 11.33 -4.36
C GLU A 21 -14.21 12.00 -5.68
N ALA A 22 -12.93 12.38 -5.83
CA ALA A 22 -12.46 13.05 -7.03
C ALA A 22 -12.37 12.13 -8.26
N LEU A 23 -12.06 10.84 -8.08
CA LEU A 23 -11.70 9.93 -9.17
C LEU A 23 -12.81 8.93 -9.55
N THR A 24 -13.72 8.60 -8.62
CA THR A 24 -14.81 7.64 -8.88
C THR A 24 -15.74 8.01 -10.03
N PRO A 25 -16.00 9.29 -10.36
CA PRO A 25 -16.79 9.63 -11.56
C PRO A 25 -16.11 9.25 -12.88
N PHE A 26 -14.79 9.02 -12.86
CA PHE A 26 -13.98 8.82 -14.07
C PHE A 26 -13.34 7.43 -14.17
N SER A 27 -13.22 6.72 -13.04
CA SER A 27 -12.51 5.44 -12.98
C SER A 27 -12.88 4.62 -11.73
N HIS A 28 -12.78 3.31 -11.86
CA HIS A 28 -12.71 2.42 -10.70
C HIS A 28 -11.46 2.71 -9.89
N LEU A 29 -11.61 2.82 -8.57
CA LEU A 29 -10.51 3.04 -7.64
C LEU A 29 -10.20 1.75 -6.89
N TYR A 30 -8.91 1.41 -6.82
CA TYR A 30 -8.39 0.31 -6.03
C TYR A 30 -7.27 0.82 -5.14
N HIS A 31 -7.31 0.49 -3.85
CA HIS A 31 -6.29 0.89 -2.89
C HIS A 31 -5.63 -0.35 -2.29
N PHE A 32 -4.30 -0.36 -2.34
CA PHE A 32 -3.46 -1.46 -1.83
C PHE A 32 -2.46 -0.89 -0.85
N THR A 33 -2.34 -1.53 0.31
CA THR A 33 -1.31 -1.23 1.30
C THR A 33 -0.24 -2.29 1.23
N LEU A 34 0.98 -1.86 0.89
CA LEU A 34 2.16 -2.71 0.90
C LEU A 34 2.76 -2.71 2.30
N ASP A 35 2.51 -3.78 3.05
CA ASP A 35 3.06 -3.94 4.40
C ASP A 35 4.28 -4.85 4.33
N ALA A 36 5.36 -4.50 5.00
CA ALA A 36 6.54 -5.35 5.12
C ALA A 36 6.98 -5.36 6.57
N ASP A 37 7.63 -6.44 7.00
CA ASP A 37 8.23 -6.46 8.32
C ASP A 37 9.29 -5.35 8.51
N LEU A 38 9.63 -5.09 9.77
CA LEU A 38 10.59 -4.04 10.11
C LEU A 38 11.97 -4.29 9.48
N ALA A 39 12.41 -5.55 9.39
CA ALA A 39 13.73 -5.89 8.86
C ALA A 39 13.84 -5.52 7.37
N THR A 40 12.84 -5.89 6.57
CA THR A 40 12.73 -5.55 5.16
C THR A 40 12.58 -4.05 4.94
N VAL A 41 11.82 -3.34 5.79
CA VAL A 41 11.71 -1.88 5.70
C VAL A 41 13.05 -1.20 5.98
N VAL A 42 13.77 -1.61 7.03
CA VAL A 42 15.10 -1.10 7.37
C VAL A 42 16.10 -1.35 6.24
N GLU A 43 16.07 -2.54 5.64
CA GLU A 43 16.89 -2.88 4.46
C GLU A 43 16.61 -1.93 3.30
N ARG A 44 15.34 -1.74 2.93
CA ARG A 44 14.93 -0.86 1.83
C ARG A 44 15.30 0.61 2.09
N VAL A 45 15.16 1.09 3.32
CA VAL A 45 15.55 2.46 3.73
C VAL A 45 17.07 2.64 3.66
N ARG A 46 17.84 1.62 4.07
CA ARG A 46 19.30 1.62 3.97
C ARG A 46 19.80 1.70 2.55
N GLN A 47 19.19 0.92 1.64
CA GLN A 47 19.54 0.94 0.22
C GLN A 47 19.32 2.31 -0.44
N ARG A 48 18.38 3.11 0.08
CA ARG A 48 18.16 4.50 -0.37
C ARG A 48 19.12 5.52 0.24
N GLY A 49 19.88 5.14 1.27
CA GLY A 49 20.77 6.06 2.01
C GLY A 49 20.06 6.88 3.08
N ASP A 50 18.81 6.54 3.44
CA ASP A 50 17.95 7.37 4.29
C ASP A 50 17.95 6.99 5.77
N LEU A 51 18.79 6.03 6.20
CA LEU A 51 18.77 5.54 7.60
C LEU A 51 19.13 6.61 8.64
N THR A 52 19.87 7.64 8.26
CA THR A 52 20.19 8.76 9.17
C THR A 52 18.95 9.59 9.48
N ALA A 53 18.06 9.78 8.49
CA ALA A 53 16.80 10.50 8.66
C ALA A 53 15.70 9.62 9.26
N HIS A 54 15.74 8.31 8.96
CA HIS A 54 14.76 7.33 9.39
C HIS A 54 15.44 6.14 10.09
N PRO A 55 15.90 6.31 11.35
CA PRO A 55 16.58 5.25 12.07
C PRO A 55 15.63 4.08 12.41
N PRO A 56 16.15 2.86 12.67
CA PRO A 56 15.32 1.68 12.91
C PRO A 56 14.28 1.84 14.04
N ALA A 57 14.61 2.56 15.12
CA ALA A 57 13.67 2.84 16.20
C ALA A 57 12.48 3.69 15.70
N TRP A 58 12.77 4.75 14.94
CA TRP A 58 11.72 5.57 14.33
C TRP A 58 10.87 4.77 13.34
N LEU A 59 11.50 3.92 12.51
CA LEU A 59 10.77 3.05 11.58
C LEU A 59 9.85 2.06 12.30
N SER A 60 10.28 1.51 13.43
CA SER A 60 9.46 0.62 14.26
C SER A 60 8.22 1.34 14.80
N ASP A 61 8.40 2.53 15.36
CA ASP A 61 7.30 3.35 15.88
C ASP A 61 6.36 3.78 14.76
N TRP A 62 6.92 4.19 13.62
CA TRP A 62 6.16 4.56 12.43
C TRP A 62 5.34 3.40 11.88
N LEU A 63 5.92 2.21 11.73
CA LEU A 63 5.20 1.01 11.27
C LEU A 63 4.06 0.65 12.21
N THR A 64 4.29 0.72 13.52
CA THR A 64 3.26 0.50 14.53
C THR A 64 2.12 1.50 14.40
N HIS A 65 2.46 2.79 14.24
CA HIS A 65 1.50 3.86 14.04
C HIS A 65 0.64 3.63 12.78
N ILE A 66 1.26 3.46 11.61
CA ILE A 66 0.50 3.33 10.35
C ILE A 66 -0.35 2.06 10.31
N ARG A 67 0.12 0.93 10.87
CA ARG A 67 -0.64 -0.33 10.94
C ARG A 67 -1.94 -0.17 11.70
N GLY A 68 -1.97 0.69 12.71
CA GLY A 68 -3.18 1.04 13.45
C GLY A 68 -4.24 1.74 12.61
N HIS A 69 -3.88 2.31 11.46
CA HIS A 69 -4.78 3.10 10.62
C HIS A 69 -5.39 2.35 9.45
N TYR A 70 -4.82 1.23 9.00
CA TYR A 70 -5.25 0.56 7.77
C TYR A 70 -5.87 -0.82 7.95
N ALA A 71 -5.99 -1.32 9.17
CA ALA A 71 -6.68 -2.58 9.42
C ALA A 71 -8.17 -2.48 8.99
N GLY A 72 -8.59 -3.35 8.06
CA GLY A 72 -10.01 -3.60 7.76
C GLY A 72 -10.69 -2.76 6.68
N TRP A 73 -10.01 -1.80 6.03
CA TRP A 73 -10.61 -1.01 4.93
C TRP A 73 -9.80 -0.98 3.63
N THR A 74 -8.56 -1.46 3.65
CA THR A 74 -7.68 -1.57 2.48
C THR A 74 -7.31 -3.02 2.20
N HIS A 75 -6.87 -3.30 0.97
CA HIS A 75 -6.23 -4.55 0.64
C HIS A 75 -4.77 -4.52 1.06
N VAL A 76 -4.42 -5.28 2.11
CA VAL A 76 -3.04 -5.39 2.58
C VAL A 76 -2.32 -6.52 1.84
N ILE A 77 -1.14 -6.23 1.32
CA ILE A 77 -0.23 -7.20 0.70
C ILE A 77 1.04 -7.23 1.56
N ASP A 78 1.37 -8.39 2.12
CA ASP A 78 2.65 -8.61 2.77
C ASP A 78 3.75 -8.70 1.69
N THR A 79 4.70 -7.78 1.76
CA THR A 79 5.81 -7.63 0.80
C THR A 79 7.17 -7.96 1.41
N THR A 80 7.20 -8.58 2.60
CA THR A 80 8.42 -8.88 3.36
C THR A 80 9.46 -9.63 2.53
N ASN A 81 9.03 -10.64 1.77
CA ASN A 81 9.91 -11.50 0.97
C ASN A 81 9.64 -11.40 -0.53
N LEU A 82 8.96 -10.35 -0.98
CA LEU A 82 8.58 -10.20 -2.37
C LEU A 82 9.55 -9.27 -3.12
N SER A 83 9.94 -9.69 -4.32
CA SER A 83 10.51 -8.85 -5.35
C SER A 83 9.46 -7.87 -5.91
N VAL A 84 9.91 -6.85 -6.65
CA VAL A 84 9.01 -5.89 -7.31
C VAL A 84 8.04 -6.60 -8.26
N GLU A 85 8.52 -7.60 -9.02
CA GLU A 85 7.69 -8.37 -9.94
C GLU A 85 6.61 -9.15 -9.18
N GLU A 86 6.96 -9.79 -8.07
CA GLU A 86 6.00 -10.52 -7.24
C GLU A 86 4.97 -9.60 -6.58
N ILE A 87 5.36 -8.39 -6.16
CA ILE A 87 4.43 -7.37 -5.65
C ILE A 87 3.43 -6.98 -6.74
N LEU A 88 3.90 -6.72 -7.96
CA LEU A 88 3.03 -6.36 -9.08
C LEU A 88 2.09 -7.50 -9.46
N ASN A 89 2.58 -8.74 -9.44
CA ASN A 89 1.75 -9.93 -9.68
C ASN A 89 0.69 -10.10 -8.59
N ALA A 90 1.02 -9.84 -7.32
CA ALA A 90 0.06 -9.89 -6.23
C ALA A 90 -1.04 -8.82 -6.39
N ILE A 91 -0.68 -7.59 -6.75
CA ILE A 91 -1.64 -6.52 -7.06
C ILE A 91 -2.54 -6.94 -8.23
N TYR A 92 -1.94 -7.46 -9.31
CA TYR A 92 -2.69 -7.88 -10.49
C TYR A 92 -3.67 -9.03 -10.19
N ALA A 93 -3.25 -10.03 -9.41
CA ALA A 93 -4.12 -11.11 -8.98
C ALA A 93 -5.34 -10.59 -8.19
N GLN A 94 -5.13 -9.67 -7.25
CA GLN A 94 -6.24 -9.07 -6.51
C GLN A 94 -7.17 -8.22 -7.40
N LEU A 95 -6.62 -7.50 -8.37
CA LEU A 95 -7.44 -6.76 -9.35
C LEU A 95 -8.31 -7.68 -10.20
N LEU A 96 -7.80 -8.86 -10.58
CA LEU A 96 -8.60 -9.86 -11.28
C LEU A 96 -9.74 -10.36 -10.40
N ASP A 97 -9.46 -10.75 -9.15
CA ASP A 97 -10.48 -11.24 -8.21
C ASP A 97 -11.59 -10.20 -7.98
N LEU A 98 -11.22 -8.93 -7.82
CA LEU A 98 -12.18 -7.83 -7.63
C LEU A 98 -13.02 -7.55 -8.88
N ASN A 99 -12.44 -7.69 -10.08
CA ASN A 99 -13.19 -7.56 -11.33
C ASN A 99 -14.11 -8.77 -11.59
N HIS A 100 -13.74 -9.98 -11.16
CA HIS A 100 -14.61 -11.16 -11.28
C HIS A 100 -15.88 -11.04 -10.42
N LEU A 101 -15.83 -10.31 -9.30
CA LEU A 101 -17.00 -9.98 -8.48
C LEU A 101 -17.90 -8.89 -9.11
N SER A 102 -17.40 -8.11 -10.07
CA SER A 102 -18.13 -7.03 -10.75
C SER A 102 -18.97 -7.49 -11.95
N ILE A 103 -18.83 -8.73 -12.44
CA ILE A 103 -19.54 -9.22 -13.65
C ILE A 103 -20.88 -9.89 -13.30
N ALA A 104 -21.18 -10.08 -12.01
CA ALA A 104 -22.43 -10.68 -11.54
C ALA A 104 -23.53 -9.66 -11.15
N GLY A 105 -23.38 -8.39 -11.53
CA GLY A 105 -24.33 -7.30 -11.25
C GLY A 105 -25.06 -6.81 -12.49
#